data_AF-H1S378-F1
#
_entry.id   AF-H1S378-F1
#
_cell.length_a   1.000
_cell.length_b   1.000
_cell.length_c   1.000
_cell.angle_alpha   90.00
_cell.angle_beta   90.00
_cell.angle_gamma   90.00
#
_symmetry.space_group_name_H-M   'P 1'
#
loop_
_entity.id
_entity.type
_entity.pdbx_description
1 polymer ?
#
loop_
_entity_poly.entity_id
_entity_poly.type
_entity_poly.pdbx_seq_one_letter_code
_entity_poly.pdbx_strand_id
1 'polypeptide(L)'
;MCKHTRYGVTAEHAGADMFVTAHTPCESPLSLAGEKAAQLYALLFMTRDSAAAGTFGDLVADIQGNLLSLAAGLAHETLVLSELAAQLEREGRDA
;
A
#
# COMPACT_ATOMS: atom_id res chain seq x y z
N MET A 1 9.86 -20.65 -29.08
CA MET A 1 9.60 -20.40 -27.64
C MET A 1 8.30 -21.09 -27.29
N CYS A 2 8.30 -22.00 -26.31
CA CYS A 2 7.09 -22.66 -25.84
C CYS A 2 6.76 -22.12 -24.45
N LYS A 3 5.53 -21.66 -24.24
CA LYS A 3 5.07 -21.06 -22.99
C LYS A 3 3.79 -21.76 -22.53
N HIS A 4 3.76 -22.18 -21.26
CA HIS A 4 2.59 -22.84 -20.67
C HIS A 4 2.31 -22.25 -19.29
N THR A 5 1.05 -21.89 -19.04
CA THR A 5 0.61 -21.29 -17.77
C THR A 5 -0.46 -22.16 -17.13
N ARG A 6 -0.28 -22.49 -15.84
CA ARG A 6 -1.27 -23.23 -15.04
C ARG A 6 -1.20 -22.84 -13.57
N TYR A 7 -2.35 -22.56 -12.95
CA TYR A 7 -2.48 -22.17 -11.53
C TYR A 7 -1.51 -21.07 -11.08
N GLY A 8 -1.35 -20.02 -11.89
CA GLY A 8 -0.44 -18.92 -11.58
C GLY A 8 1.04 -19.24 -11.76
N VAL A 9 1.42 -20.42 -12.27
CA VAL A 9 2.82 -20.70 -12.64
C VAL A 9 2.94 -20.70 -14.16
N THR A 10 3.92 -19.96 -14.67
CA THR A 10 4.27 -19.90 -16.09
C THR A 10 5.64 -20.51 -16.29
N ALA A 11 5.70 -21.56 -17.12
CA ALA A 11 6.94 -22.14 -17.59
C ALA A 11 7.19 -21.67 -19.03
N GLU A 12 8.38 -21.16 -19.29
CA GLU A 12 8.84 -20.71 -20.60
C GLU A 12 10.13 -21.42 -20.99
N HIS A 13 10.13 -22.03 -22.18
CA HIS A 13 11.29 -22.72 -22.73
C HIS A 13 11.87 -21.92 -23.90
N ALA A 14 13.12 -21.48 -23.74
CA ALA A 14 13.85 -20.63 -24.68
C ALA A 14 15.25 -21.23 -24.95
N GLY A 15 15.39 -21.95 -26.06
CA GLY A 15 16.66 -22.60 -26.40
C GLY A 15 16.99 -23.74 -25.44
N ALA A 16 18.12 -23.64 -24.73
CA ALA A 16 18.55 -24.58 -23.70
C ALA A 16 18.04 -24.21 -22.29
N ASP A 17 17.45 -23.02 -22.15
CA ASP A 17 17.03 -22.47 -20.86
C ASP A 17 15.53 -22.68 -20.62
N MET A 18 15.18 -22.86 -19.35
CA MET A 18 13.80 -22.88 -18.87
C MET A 18 13.63 -21.84 -17.76
N PHE A 19 12.67 -20.94 -17.93
CA PHE A 19 12.26 -19.96 -16.94
C PHE A 19 10.96 -20.41 -16.30
N VAL A 20 10.88 -20.31 -14.97
CA VAL A 20 9.67 -20.59 -14.20
C VAL A 20 9.31 -19.36 -13.39
N THR A 21 8.15 -18.78 -13.69
CA THR A 21 7.62 -17.58 -13.02
C THR A 21 6.38 -17.96 -12.23
N ALA A 22 6.34 -17.64 -10.95
CA ALA A 22 5.15 -17.80 -10.11
C ALA A 22 4.45 -16.43 -9.94
N HIS A 23 3.14 -16.43 -10.17
CA HIS A 23 2.24 -15.29 -10.03
C HIS A 23 1.36 -15.53 -8.81
N THR A 24 1.47 -14.65 -7.82
CA THR A 24 0.59 -14.62 -6.67
C THR A 24 -0.34 -13.40 -6.79
N PRO A 25 -1.66 -13.56 -6.61
CA PRO A 25 -2.55 -12.41 -6.49
C PRO A 25 -2.18 -11.63 -5.24
N CYS A 26 -1.63 -10.43 -5.41
CA CYS A 26 -1.47 -9.45 -4.35
C CYS A 26 -2.48 -8.32 -4.56
N GLU A 27 -2.95 -7.72 -3.48
CA GLU A 27 -3.63 -6.44 -3.55
C GLU A 27 -2.73 -5.44 -4.27
N SER A 28 -3.28 -4.68 -5.23
CA SER A 28 -2.47 -3.73 -5.98
C SER A 28 -1.94 -2.66 -5.03
N PRO A 29 -0.72 -2.13 -5.26
CA PRO A 29 -0.19 -1.05 -4.43
C PRO A 29 -1.14 0.15 -4.35
N LEU A 30 -1.88 0.43 -5.44
CA LEU A 30 -2.90 1.48 -5.45
C LEU A 30 -4.10 1.19 -4.54
N SER A 31 -4.58 -0.07 -4.50
CA SER A 31 -5.66 -0.48 -3.59
C SER A 31 -5.24 -0.29 -2.13
N LEU A 32 -4.04 -0.79 -1.80
CA LEU A 32 -3.47 -0.65 -0.47
C LEU A 32 -3.25 0.82 -0.08
N ALA A 33 -2.76 1.65 -1.02
CA ALA A 33 -2.63 3.09 -0.80
C ALA A 33 -3.98 3.73 -0.46
N GLY A 34 -5.05 3.35 -1.16
CA GLY A 34 -6.42 3.80 -0.89
C GLY A 34 -6.89 3.43 0.52
N GLU A 35 -6.62 2.20 0.97
CA GLU A 35 -6.97 1.77 2.33
C GLU A 35 -6.20 2.54 3.40
N LYS A 36 -4.90 2.74 3.21
CA LYS A 36 -4.06 3.52 4.15
C LYS A 36 -4.49 4.98 4.20
N ALA A 37 -4.85 5.58 3.06
CA ALA A 37 -5.42 6.91 3.00
C ALA A 37 -6.75 7.00 3.76
N ALA A 38 -7.62 5.99 3.63
CA ALA A 38 -8.89 5.93 4.35
C ALA A 38 -8.69 5.80 5.87
N GLN A 39 -7.74 4.96 6.31
CA GLN A 39 -7.35 4.83 7.72
C GLN A 39 -6.82 6.16 8.28
N LEU A 40 -5.94 6.84 7.53
CA LEU A 40 -5.42 8.15 7.90
C LEU A 40 -6.55 9.18 8.01
N TYR A 41 -7.45 9.22 7.04
CA TYR A 41 -8.59 10.13 7.06
C TYR A 41 -9.47 9.91 8.29
N ALA A 42 -9.82 8.66 8.59
CA ALA A 42 -10.61 8.32 9.76
C ALA A 42 -9.91 8.76 11.06
N LEU A 43 -8.60 8.52 11.17
CA LEU A 43 -7.79 8.94 12.32
C LEU A 43 -7.80 10.45 12.51
N LEU A 44 -7.55 11.21 11.43
CA LEU A 44 -7.56 12.68 11.45
C LEU A 44 -8.95 13.23 11.78
N PHE A 45 -10.00 12.62 11.25
CA PHE A 45 -11.38 13.00 11.53
C PHE A 45 -11.74 12.81 13.00
N MET A 46 -11.45 11.64 13.57
CA MET A 46 -11.67 11.35 15.00
C MET A 46 -10.85 12.27 15.89
N THR A 47 -9.60 12.56 15.50
CA THR A 47 -8.71 13.47 16.25
C THR A 47 -9.23 14.89 16.24
N ARG A 48 -9.71 15.38 15.08
CA ARG A 48 -10.35 16.69 14.94
C ARG A 48 -11.58 16.81 15.83
N ASP A 49 -12.47 15.82 15.80
CA ASP A 49 -13.70 15.85 16.59
C ASP A 49 -13.39 15.78 18.09
N SER A 50 -12.40 14.97 18.48
CA SER A 50 -11.90 14.93 19.86
C SER A 50 -11.29 16.28 20.30
N ALA A 51 -10.58 16.97 19.41
CA ALA A 51 -10.04 18.29 19.69
C ALA A 51 -11.14 19.35 19.82
N ALA A 52 -12.16 19.30 18.96
CA ALA A 52 -13.32 20.19 19.04
C ALA A 52 -14.14 19.97 20.32
N ALA A 53 -14.21 18.73 20.81
CA ALA A 53 -14.84 18.39 22.08
C ALA A 53 -13.97 18.70 23.32
N GLY A 54 -12.74 19.18 23.15
CA GLY A 54 -11.77 19.43 24.23
C GLY A 54 -11.10 18.16 24.77
N THR A 55 -11.61 16.97 24.45
CA THR A 55 -11.11 15.68 24.96
C THR A 55 -9.71 15.34 24.46
N PHE A 56 -9.32 15.86 23.29
CA PHE A 56 -7.96 15.67 22.79
C PHE A 56 -6.92 16.36 23.66
N GLY A 57 -7.22 17.55 24.20
CA GLY A 57 -6.31 18.26 25.11
C GLY A 57 -6.15 17.56 26.47
N ASP A 58 -7.17 16.81 26.88
CA ASP A 58 -7.19 16.05 28.14
C ASP A 58 -6.51 14.67 28.05
N LEU A 59 -6.18 14.21 26.84
CA LEU A 59 -5.42 12.98 26.64
C LEU A 59 -4.00 13.12 27.18
N VAL A 60 -3.50 12.05 27.80
CA VAL A 60 -2.10 11.95 28.23
C VAL A 60 -1.19 12.21 27.02
N ALA A 61 -0.16 13.05 27.19
CA ALA A 61 0.74 13.49 26.12
C ALA A 61 1.31 12.32 25.29
N ASP A 62 1.60 11.18 25.92
CA ASP A 62 2.08 9.97 25.24
C ASP A 62 1.06 9.42 24.25
N ILE A 63 -0.24 9.51 24.56
CA ILE A 63 -1.31 9.05 23.67
C ILE A 63 -1.45 9.99 22.47
N GLN A 64 -1.35 11.31 22.69
CA GLN A 64 -1.32 12.28 21.59
C GLN A 64 -0.12 12.03 20.67
N GLY A 65 1.06 11.81 21.25
CA GLY A 65 2.28 11.49 20.50
C GLY A 65 2.15 10.22 19.65
N ASN A 66 1.56 9.16 20.22
CA ASN A 66 1.31 7.90 19.52
C ASN A 66 0.32 8.07 18.36
N LEU A 67 -0.75 8.87 18.53
CA LEU A 67 -1.70 9.15 17.46
C LEU A 67 -1.06 9.92 16.30
N LEU A 68 -0.24 10.92 16.61
CA LEU A 68 0.52 11.67 15.60
C LEU A 68 1.55 10.80 14.89
N SER A 69 2.24 9.92 15.61
CA SER A 69 3.18 8.96 15.03
C SER A 69 2.46 7.97 14.10
N LEU A 70 1.27 7.50 14.48
CA LEU A 70 0.47 6.62 13.64
C LEU A 70 0.00 7.35 12.37
N ALA A 71 -0.44 8.60 12.49
CA ALA A 71 -0.83 9.41 11.34
C ALA A 71 0.36 9.62 10.37
N ALA A 72 1.55 9.89 10.89
CA ALA A 72 2.76 10.00 10.09
C ALA A 72 3.11 8.69 9.37
N GLY A 73 3.00 7.55 10.08
CA GLY A 73 3.20 6.22 9.50
C GLY A 73 2.23 5.92 8.35
N LEU A 74 0.93 6.14 8.57
CA LEU A 74 -0.09 5.92 7.53
C LEU A 74 0.10 6.83 6.31
N ALA A 75 0.50 8.10 6.52
CA ALA A 75 0.81 9.02 5.44
C ALA A 75 2.02 8.54 4.62
N HIS A 76 3.06 8.08 5.30
CA HIS A 76 4.25 7.55 4.64
C HIS A 76 3.96 6.27 3.85
N GLU A 77 3.21 5.33 4.44
CA GLU A 77 2.78 4.10 3.75
C GLU A 77 1.95 4.42 2.50
N THR A 78 0.99 5.36 2.61
CA THR A 78 0.17 5.81 1.48
C THR A 78 1.05 6.38 0.35
N LEU A 79 2.04 7.20 0.68
CA LEU A 79 2.96 7.79 -0.29
C LEU A 79 3.76 6.72 -1.04
N VAL A 80 4.44 5.84 -0.31
CA VAL A 80 5.30 4.79 -0.88
C VAL A 80 4.50 3.86 -1.79
N LEU A 81 3.30 3.45 -1.35
CA LEU A 81 2.42 2.60 -2.15
C LEU A 81 1.89 3.30 -3.41
N SER A 82 1.61 4.60 -3.34
CA SER A 82 1.20 5.41 -4.49
C SER A 82 2.33 5.60 -5.49
N GLU A 83 3.55 5.83 -5.01
CA GLU A 83 4.75 5.94 -5.85
C GLU A 83 5.04 4.62 -6.57
N LEU A 84 4.95 3.49 -5.86
CA LEU A 84 5.11 2.16 -6.44
C LEU A 84 4.03 1.88 -7.50
N ALA A 85 2.77 2.22 -7.23
CA ALA A 85 1.69 2.09 -8.21
C ALA A 85 2.00 2.89 -9.49
N ALA A 86 2.45 4.14 -9.35
CA ALA A 86 2.80 5.01 -10.47
C ALA A 86 4.00 4.47 -11.28
N GLN A 87 4.96 3.81 -10.63
CA GLN A 87 6.09 3.15 -11.30
C GLN A 87 5.62 1.93 -12.12
N LEU A 88 4.81 1.06 -11.53
CA LEU A 88 4.27 -0.13 -12.22
C LEU A 88 3.41 0.25 -13.44
N GLU A 89 2.64 1.33 -13.37
CA GLU A 89 1.89 1.83 -14.52
C GLU A 89 2.78 2.40 -15.64
N ARG A 90 3.99 2.88 -15.33
CA ARG A 90 4.96 3.35 -16.34
C ARG A 90 5.63 2.16 -17.00
N GLU A 91 6.11 1.20 -16.21
CA GLU A 91 6.73 -0.03 -16.72
C GLU A 91 5.79 -0.84 -17.60
N GLY A 92 4.50 -0.91 -17.26
CA GLY A 92 3.48 -1.56 -18.11
C GLY A 92 3.08 -0.79 -19.36
N ARG A 93 3.45 0.48 -19.51
CA ARG A 93 3.22 1.30 -20.72
C ARG A 93 4.40 1.25 -21.70
N ASP A 94 5.59 0.96 -21.18
CA ASP A 94 6.84 0.89 -21.95
C ASP A 94 7.20 -0.56 -22.40
N ALA A 95 6.38 -1.55 -22.02
CA ALA A 95 6.53 -2.98 -22.35
C ALA A 95 5.52 -3.44 -23.42
#